data_AF-A0A2H9MJ52-F1
#
_entry.id   AF-A0A2H9MJ52-F1
#
_cell.length_a   1.000
_cell.length_b   1.000
_cell.length_c   1.000
_cell.angle_alpha   90.00
_cell.angle_beta   90.00
_cell.angle_gamma   90.00
#
_symmetry.space_group_name_H-M   'P 1'
#
loop_
_entity.id
_entity.type
_entity.pdbx_description
1 polymer ?
#
loop_
_entity_poly.entity_id
_entity_poly.type
_entity_poly.pdbx_seq_one_letter_code
_entity_poly.pdbx_strand_id
1 'polypeptide(L)'
;MLSSATEARQYLFYECKGSVLRTDGGAYGWWTSRDGTKMTYWPNGNSNCDINDGVWRQDGGYITSINELPITGLRLGDTGDSGEEGYYTIGKLWIKQ
;
A
#
# COMPACT_ATOMS: atom_id res chain seq x y z
N MET A 1 -9.62 -1.63 23.36
CA MET A 1 -8.47 -2.49 23.01
C MET A 1 -8.90 -3.39 21.86
N LEU A 2 -8.01 -3.69 20.91
CA LEU A 2 -8.23 -4.70 19.85
C LEU A 2 -8.28 -6.15 20.40
N SER A 3 -8.40 -6.33 21.71
CA SER A 3 -8.34 -7.61 22.41
C SER A 3 -9.62 -8.45 22.30
N SER A 4 -10.70 -7.90 21.75
CA SER A 4 -11.95 -8.63 21.46
C SER A 4 -12.26 -8.74 19.97
N ALA A 5 -11.44 -8.14 19.10
CA ALA A 5 -11.73 -8.13 17.67
C ALA A 5 -11.40 -9.49 17.03
N THR A 6 -12.37 -10.05 16.31
CA THR A 6 -12.24 -11.33 15.60
C THR A 6 -11.85 -11.16 14.14
N GLU A 7 -12.23 -10.02 13.54
CA GLU A 7 -11.88 -9.68 12.17
C GLU A 7 -11.52 -8.18 12.08
N ALA A 8 -10.55 -7.85 11.24
CA ALA A 8 -10.23 -6.48 10.87
C ALA A 8 -9.96 -6.40 9.37
N ARG A 9 -10.34 -5.30 8.74
CA ARG A 9 -9.93 -5.03 7.36
C ARG A 9 -9.74 -3.55 7.09
N GLN A 10 -8.77 -3.22 6.25
CA GLN A 10 -8.56 -1.87 5.75
C GLN A 10 -8.18 -1.94 4.27
N TYR A 11 -8.73 -1.02 3.49
CA TYR A 11 -8.45 -0.95 2.06
C TYR A 11 -7.22 -0.07 1.81
N LEU A 12 -6.31 -0.54 0.97
CA LEU A 12 -5.17 0.23 0.48
C LEU A 12 -5.07 0.02 -1.03
N PHE A 13 -5.02 1.11 -1.78
CA PHE A 13 -4.93 1.06 -3.23
C PHE A 13 -4.02 2.15 -3.75
N TYR A 14 -3.19 1.82 -4.74
CA TYR A 14 -2.33 2.75 -5.43
C TYR A 14 -2.50 2.58 -6.93
N GLU A 15 -2.83 3.69 -7.60
CA GLU A 15 -2.75 3.84 -9.05
C GLU A 15 -1.46 4.57 -9.38
N CYS A 16 -0.72 4.09 -10.35
CA CYS A 16 0.62 4.54 -10.65
C CYS A 16 0.84 4.69 -12.16
N LYS A 17 1.62 5.69 -12.54
CA LYS A 17 2.08 5.88 -13.92
C LYS A 17 3.46 6.50 -13.87
N GLY A 18 4.46 5.77 -14.35
CA GLY A 18 5.87 6.17 -14.19
C GLY A 18 6.38 6.12 -12.74
N SER A 19 5.50 5.93 -11.74
CA SER A 19 5.81 5.92 -10.31
C SER A 19 5.83 4.50 -9.75
N VAL A 20 7.02 3.94 -9.55
CA VAL A 20 7.16 2.55 -9.15
C VAL A 20 7.12 2.32 -7.63
N LEU A 21 6.68 1.13 -7.24
CA LEU A 21 6.72 0.66 -5.85
C LEU A 21 8.02 -0.05 -5.52
N ARG A 22 8.58 -0.80 -6.47
CA ARG A 22 9.83 -1.56 -6.30
C ARG A 22 10.65 -1.61 -7.58
N THR A 23 11.97 -1.63 -7.41
CA THR A 23 12.96 -1.93 -8.46
C THR A 23 14.00 -2.90 -7.91
N ASP A 24 14.99 -3.29 -8.73
CA ASP A 24 16.16 -4.05 -8.29
C ASP A 24 16.96 -3.33 -7.18
N GLY A 25 16.90 -1.99 -7.13
CA GLY A 25 17.53 -1.17 -6.09
C GLY A 25 16.79 -1.12 -4.76
N GLY A 26 15.58 -1.69 -4.69
CA GLY A 26 14.76 -1.75 -3.48
C GLY A 26 13.36 -1.14 -3.62
N ALA A 27 12.67 -0.99 -2.49
CA ALA A 27 11.30 -0.48 -2.43
C ALA A 27 11.27 1.05 -2.35
N TYR A 28 10.61 1.67 -3.32
CA TYR A 28 10.30 3.10 -3.37
C TYR A 28 9.04 3.44 -2.56
N GLY A 29 8.03 2.55 -2.58
CA GLY A 29 6.78 2.70 -1.85
C GLY A 29 6.58 1.67 -0.74
N TRP A 30 5.92 2.07 0.34
CA TRP A 30 5.51 1.18 1.43
C TRP A 30 4.37 1.78 2.26
N TRP A 31 3.62 0.91 2.92
CA TRP A 31 2.74 1.32 4.02
C TRP A 31 3.38 0.94 5.36
N THR A 32 2.94 1.58 6.44
CA THR A 32 3.42 1.31 7.79
C THR A 32 2.31 0.64 8.58
N SER A 33 2.62 -0.50 9.18
CA SER A 33 1.70 -1.24 10.05
C SER A 33 1.56 -0.58 11.42
N ARG A 34 0.60 -1.09 12.20
CA ARG A 34 0.29 -0.60 13.54
C ARG A 34 1.46 -0.61 14.54
N ASP A 35 2.42 -1.48 14.33
CA ASP A 35 3.61 -1.67 15.18
C ASP A 35 4.81 -0.85 14.66
N GLY A 36 4.62 -0.07 13.60
CA GLY A 36 5.67 0.74 12.98
C GLY A 36 6.48 -0.01 11.91
N THR A 37 6.19 -1.29 11.66
CA THR A 37 6.90 -2.07 10.64
C THR A 37 6.66 -1.50 9.23
N LYS A 38 7.73 -1.43 8.43
CA LYS A 38 7.69 -1.05 7.01
C LYS A 38 7.23 -2.25 6.18
N MET A 39 6.08 -2.12 5.53
CA MET A 39 5.46 -3.17 4.74
C MET A 39 5.63 -2.87 3.25
N THR A 40 6.43 -3.69 2.56
CA THR A 40 6.74 -3.50 1.13
C THR A 40 5.93 -4.41 0.20
N TYR A 41 5.06 -5.26 0.75
CA TYR A 41 4.07 -5.95 -0.05
C TYR A 41 2.82 -5.10 -0.17
N TRP A 42 2.10 -5.26 -1.28
CA TRP A 42 0.83 -4.59 -1.53
C TRP A 42 -0.30 -5.62 -1.63
N PRO A 43 -1.48 -5.35 -1.05
CA PRO A 43 -2.60 -6.29 -1.09
C PRO A 43 -3.05 -6.54 -2.53
N ASN A 44 -3.42 -7.79 -2.84
CA ASN A 44 -3.65 -8.29 -4.21
C ASN A 44 -2.47 -8.04 -5.17
N GLY A 45 -1.25 -8.02 -4.63
CA GLY A 45 0.00 -7.63 -5.28
C GLY A 45 0.28 -8.39 -6.57
N ASN A 46 -0.11 -7.77 -7.68
CA ASN A 46 0.27 -8.21 -9.01
C ASN A 46 1.55 -7.49 -9.48
N SER A 47 2.22 -6.74 -8.59
CA SER A 47 3.43 -5.97 -8.90
C SER A 47 3.23 -5.09 -10.14
N ASN A 48 1.99 -4.67 -10.41
CA ASN A 48 1.70 -3.90 -11.60
C ASN A 48 2.40 -2.54 -11.54
N CYS A 49 2.49 -1.97 -10.34
CA CYS A 49 3.22 -0.75 -10.09
C CYS A 49 4.74 -0.94 -9.91
N ASP A 50 5.29 -2.11 -10.23
CA ASP A 50 6.75 -2.28 -10.38
C ASP A 50 7.19 -2.03 -11.83
N ILE A 51 6.24 -1.91 -12.78
CA ILE A 51 6.51 -1.69 -14.20
C ILE A 51 6.55 -0.18 -14.50
N ASN A 52 7.68 0.29 -15.02
CA ASN A 52 7.87 1.68 -15.42
C ASN A 52 7.72 1.87 -16.95
N ASP A 53 6.50 1.76 -17.47
CA ASP A 53 6.20 1.89 -18.90
C ASP A 53 5.32 3.11 -19.25
N GLY A 54 5.12 4.02 -18.28
CA GLY A 54 4.33 5.23 -18.47
C GLY A 54 2.83 4.99 -18.71
N VAL A 55 2.35 3.76 -18.47
CA VAL A 55 0.92 3.40 -18.51
C VAL A 55 0.35 3.41 -17.09
N TRP A 56 -0.92 3.75 -16.95
CA TRP A 56 -1.62 3.65 -15.67
C TRP A 56 -1.77 2.18 -15.25
N ARG A 57 -1.32 1.90 -14.03
CA ARG A 57 -1.31 0.58 -13.39
C ARG A 57 -1.82 0.70 -11.96
N GLN A 58 -2.10 -0.43 -11.33
CA GLN A 58 -2.68 -0.44 -9.99
C GLN A 58 -2.26 -1.66 -9.17
N ASP A 59 -1.98 -1.42 -7.89
CA ASP A 59 -1.82 -2.45 -6.88
C ASP A 59 -2.63 -2.07 -5.64
N GLY A 60 -3.41 -3.02 -5.12
CA GLY A 60 -4.22 -2.74 -3.95
C GLY A 60 -5.39 -3.69 -3.69
N GLY A 61 -5.93 -3.56 -2.49
CA GLY A 61 -6.94 -4.45 -1.96
C GLY A 61 -7.17 -4.26 -0.47
N TYR A 62 -7.87 -5.22 0.12
CA TYR A 62 -8.05 -5.28 1.56
C TYR A 62 -6.87 -6.00 2.21
N ILE A 63 -6.27 -5.35 3.19
CA ILE A 63 -5.47 -6.01 4.22
C ILE A 63 -6.46 -6.53 5.26
N THR A 64 -6.34 -7.79 5.66
CA THR A 64 -7.25 -8.44 6.62
C THR A 64 -6.55 -8.97 7.87
N SER A 65 -5.24 -8.78 7.97
CA SER A 65 -4.46 -9.18 9.14
C SER A 65 -4.66 -8.17 10.28
N ILE A 66 -5.31 -8.61 11.35
CA ILE A 66 -5.52 -7.81 12.57
C ILE A 66 -4.22 -7.37 13.25
N ASN A 67 -3.15 -8.14 13.06
CA ASN A 67 -1.85 -7.88 13.67
C ASN A 67 -1.09 -6.75 12.96
N GLU A 68 -1.42 -6.47 11.70
CA GLU A 68 -0.76 -5.42 10.93
C GLU A 68 -1.58 -4.12 10.92
N LEU A 69 -2.90 -4.22 11.12
CA LEU A 69 -3.83 -3.10 11.06
C LEU A 69 -3.98 -2.33 12.38
N PRO A 70 -4.21 -1.01 12.34
CA PRO A 70 -4.39 -0.18 11.13
C PRO A 70 -3.11 0.14 10.38
N ILE A 71 -3.27 0.55 9.12
CA ILE A 71 -2.28 1.32 8.38
C ILE A 71 -2.07 2.66 9.12
N THR A 72 -0.84 2.95 9.50
CA THR A 72 -0.45 4.15 10.25
C THR A 72 0.32 5.15 9.41
N GLY A 73 0.82 4.74 8.24
CA GLY A 73 1.57 5.59 7.34
C GLY A 73 1.58 5.04 5.92
N LEU A 74 1.83 5.93 4.97
CA LEU A 74 2.02 5.61 3.56
C LEU A 74 3.15 6.47 3.03
N ARG A 75 4.09 5.85 2.31
CA ARG A 75 5.13 6.56 1.56
C ARG A 75 5.15 6.05 0.13
N LEU A 76 5.16 6.98 -0.81
CA LEU A 76 5.26 6.75 -2.24
C LEU A 76 6.47 7.56 -2.72
N GLY A 77 7.57 6.88 -3.05
CA GLY A 77 8.88 7.52 -3.17
C GLY A 77 9.29 7.92 -4.58
N ASP A 78 8.74 7.28 -5.60
CA ASP A 78 9.07 7.50 -7.01
C ASP A 78 8.11 8.55 -7.60
N THR A 79 8.24 9.80 -7.15
CA THR A 79 7.33 10.92 -7.51
C THR A 79 8.09 12.24 -7.71
N GLY A 80 9.37 12.16 -8.07
CA GLY A 80 10.29 13.30 -8.25
C GLY A 80 10.34 13.86 -9.67
N ASP A 81 10.02 13.06 -10.69
CA ASP A 81 10.15 13.46 -12.10
C ASP A 81 8.79 13.82 -12.76
N SER A 82 8.83 14.57 -13.86
CA SER A 82 7.63 15.12 -14.52
C SER A 82 6.68 14.08 -15.13
N GLY A 83 7.10 12.81 -15.20
CA GLY A 83 6.31 11.69 -15.72
C GLY A 83 5.81 10.73 -14.62
N GLU A 84 6.06 11.05 -13.36
CA GLU A 84 5.76 10.19 -12.22
C GLU A 84 4.49 10.69 -11.53
N GLU A 85 3.40 9.96 -11.76
CA GLU A 85 2.09 10.29 -11.25
C GLU A 85 1.55 9.12 -10.42
N GLY A 86 0.80 9.44 -9.36
CA GLY A 86 0.16 8.41 -8.56
C GLY A 86 -1.00 8.92 -7.72
N TYR A 87 -2.01 8.07 -7.56
CA TYR A 87 -3.18 8.32 -6.71
C TYR A 87 -3.30 7.19 -5.70
N TYR A 88 -3.51 7.53 -4.43
CA TYR A 88 -3.70 6.54 -3.38
C TYR A 88 -5.08 6.64 -2.74
N THR A 89 -5.61 5.50 -2.33
CA THR A 89 -6.82 5.40 -1.51
C THR A 89 -6.53 4.60 -0.26
N ILE A 90 -6.83 5.18 0.90
CA ILE A 90 -6.83 4.49 2.19
C ILE A 90 -8.26 4.45 2.70
N GLY A 91 -8.79 3.24 2.86
CA GLY A 91 -10.12 3.03 3.42
C GLY A 91 -10.15 3.19 4.94
N LYS A 92 -11.36 3.34 5.46
CA LYS A 92 -11.60 3.25 6.91
C LYS A 92 -11.18 1.88 7.43
N LEU A 93 -10.63 1.85 8.65
CA LEU A 93 -10.46 0.62 9.39
C LEU A 93 -11.85 0.07 9.78
N TRP A 94 -12.14 -1.16 9.39
CA TRP A 94 -13.29 -1.92 9.84
C TRP A 94 -12.85 -2.96 10.85
N ILE A 95 -13.58 -3.06 11.96
CA ILE A 95 -13.33 -4.04 13.02
C ILE A 95 -14.65 -4.74 13.33
N LYS A 96 -14.62 -6.06 13.42
CA LYS A 96 -15.69 -6.89 13.98
C LYS A 96 -15.29 -7.34 15.37
N GLN A 97 -16.14 -7.05 16.35
CA GLN A 97 -15.98 -7.47 17.75
C GLN A 97 -16.63 -8.83 17.99
#